data_AF-A0A957FY71-F1
#
_entry.id   AF-A0A957FY71-F1
#
_cell.length_a   1.000
_cell.length_b   1.000
_cell.length_c   1.000
_cell.angle_alpha   90.00
_cell.angle_beta   90.00
_cell.angle_gamma   90.00
#
_symmetry.space_group_name_H-M   'P 1'
#
loop_
_entity.id
_entity.type
_entity.pdbx_description
1 polymer ?
#
loop_
_entity_poly.entity_id
_entity_poly.type
_entity_poly.pdbx_seq_one_letter_code
_entity_poly.pdbx_strand_id
1 'polypeptide(L)'
;MSKPCLRSQKQAALSRRDFLRLAGAGAAALLMQGCQKATPATTPTVVPPAGPISSRVAIGQATSYEQTAIREKVRQLIDDLGGLGDIVKAGDSVAIKTNLTGGVNSGKLAGLAPIDSFVTHPEIVRGLIEAAQAAGAGEIFIVEAVYEWASYRQWGYEEIAEATGATLIDLNDVKPYKDFREDSVGAGSFVYDRFIFNPIINDVDVFMSVSKMKNHYLAGVTHTMKNLYGLVPYREYRLNGTDQYRSEFHGVGDETRSRLP
;
A
#
# COMPACT_ATOMS: atom_id res chain seq x y z
N MET A 1 -45.64 38.45 -9.25
CA MET A 1 -44.89 37.53 -10.15
C MET A 1 -43.58 37.17 -9.47
N SER A 2 -43.52 36.01 -8.83
CA SER A 2 -42.35 35.55 -8.07
C SER A 2 -41.52 34.60 -8.93
N LYS A 3 -40.23 34.90 -9.13
CA LYS A 3 -39.28 33.99 -9.81
C LYS A 3 -38.85 32.88 -8.84
N PRO A 4 -38.80 31.60 -9.25
CA PRO A 4 -38.31 30.53 -8.40
C PRO A 4 -36.77 30.51 -8.38
N CYS A 5 -36.23 30.23 -7.19
CA CYS A 5 -34.82 30.07 -6.90
C CYS A 5 -34.35 28.68 -7.36
N LEU A 6 -33.39 28.62 -8.29
CA LEU A 6 -32.77 27.36 -8.73
C LEU A 6 -31.78 26.89 -7.65
N ARG A 7 -32.15 25.81 -6.96
CA ARG A 7 -31.27 25.06 -6.05
C ARG A 7 -30.20 24.36 -6.90
N SER A 8 -28.93 24.73 -6.70
CA SER A 8 -27.78 24.01 -7.25
C SER A 8 -27.79 22.57 -6.74
N GLN A 9 -27.98 21.61 -7.65
CA GLN A 9 -27.77 20.19 -7.34
C GLN A 9 -26.27 19.96 -7.20
N LYS A 10 -25.80 19.62 -5.99
CA LYS A 10 -24.47 19.06 -5.79
C LYS A 10 -24.39 17.76 -6.60
N GLN A 11 -23.53 17.74 -7.62
CA GLN A 11 -23.13 16.49 -8.26
C GLN A 11 -22.56 15.56 -7.19
N ALA A 12 -23.11 14.36 -7.08
CA ALA A 12 -22.56 13.34 -6.20
C ALA A 12 -21.17 12.96 -6.72
N ALA A 13 -20.12 13.34 -5.99
CA ALA A 13 -18.77 12.92 -6.29
C ALA A 13 -18.65 11.43 -5.97
N LEU A 14 -18.22 10.62 -6.94
CA LEU A 14 -17.86 9.22 -6.71
C LEU A 14 -16.83 9.15 -5.59
N SER A 15 -17.10 8.36 -4.54
CA SER A 15 -16.12 8.17 -3.47
C SER A 15 -14.94 7.33 -3.97
N ARG A 16 -13.80 7.39 -3.27
CA ARG A 16 -12.62 6.55 -3.59
C ARG A 16 -12.95 5.06 -3.61
N ARG A 17 -13.85 4.63 -2.72
CA ARG A 17 -14.37 3.25 -2.67
C ARG A 17 -15.28 2.94 -3.86
N ASP A 18 -16.08 3.91 -4.33
CA ASP A 18 -16.90 3.74 -5.53
C ASP A 18 -16.03 3.62 -6.79
N PHE A 19 -14.92 4.36 -6.87
CA PHE A 19 -13.95 4.19 -7.96
C PHE A 19 -13.34 2.79 -8.01
N LEU A 20 -12.87 2.28 -6.86
CA LEU A 20 -12.31 0.92 -6.78
C LEU A 20 -13.37 -0.16 -7.07
N ARG A 21 -14.61 0.04 -6.61
CA ARG A 21 -15.74 -0.87 -6.89
C ARG A 21 -16.19 -0.82 -8.34
N LEU A 22 -16.26 0.35 -8.98
CA LEU A 22 -16.58 0.46 -10.41
C LEU A 22 -15.50 -0.18 -11.28
N ALA A 23 -14.23 -0.05 -10.90
CA ALA A 23 -13.13 -0.76 -11.57
C ALA A 23 -13.28 -2.29 -11.44
N GLY A 24 -13.85 -2.80 -10.33
CA GLY A 24 -14.11 -4.23 -10.12
C GLY A 24 -15.44 -4.76 -10.68
N ALA A 25 -16.49 -3.94 -10.76
CA ALA A 25 -17.85 -4.37 -11.11
C ALA A 25 -18.12 -4.53 -12.62
N GLY A 26 -17.16 -4.19 -13.49
CA GLY A 26 -17.26 -4.41 -14.94
C GLY A 26 -17.35 -5.88 -15.38
N ALA A 27 -17.20 -6.84 -14.46
CA ALA A 27 -17.16 -8.27 -14.76
C ALA A 27 -18.52 -9.02 -14.62
N ALA A 28 -19.60 -8.37 -14.15
CA ALA A 28 -20.78 -9.10 -13.66
C ALA A 28 -22.07 -8.98 -14.48
N ALA A 29 -22.04 -8.48 -15.73
CA ALA A 29 -23.24 -8.41 -16.56
C ALA A 29 -23.03 -9.09 -17.92
N LEU A 30 -23.42 -10.36 -18.01
CA LEU A 30 -24.18 -10.98 -19.11
C LEU A 30 -24.17 -12.52 -18.96
N LEU A 31 -25.14 -13.05 -18.22
CA LEU A 31 -25.54 -14.46 -18.31
C LEU A 31 -26.97 -14.49 -18.83
N MET A 32 -27.15 -14.86 -20.10
CA MET A 32 -28.32 -15.61 -20.60
C MET A 32 -28.08 -16.04 -22.06
N GLN A 33 -28.23 -17.35 -22.27
CA GLN A 33 -28.43 -18.13 -23.52
C GLN A 33 -27.25 -18.87 -24.15
N GLY A 34 -27.42 -20.20 -24.20
CA GLY A 34 -27.32 -20.95 -25.45
C GLY A 34 -26.03 -21.73 -25.69
N CYS A 35 -26.12 -23.07 -25.67
CA CYS A 35 -25.06 -24.00 -26.04
C CYS A 35 -24.43 -23.68 -27.41
N GLN A 36 -23.19 -23.19 -27.42
CA GLN A 36 -22.29 -23.24 -28.59
C GLN A 36 -20.85 -23.53 -28.15
N LYS A 37 -20.12 -24.22 -29.03
CA LYS A 37 -18.77 -24.77 -28.83
C LYS A 37 -17.80 -23.76 -28.19
N ALA A 38 -17.00 -24.26 -27.25
CA ALA A 38 -16.00 -23.49 -26.51
C ALA A 38 -15.10 -22.69 -27.47
N THR A 39 -15.29 -21.39 -27.47
CA THR A 39 -14.42 -20.41 -28.13
C THR A 39 -13.31 -20.05 -27.12
N PRO A 40 -12.06 -19.75 -27.54
CA PRO A 40 -10.99 -19.39 -26.62
C PRO A 40 -11.44 -18.27 -25.70
N ALA A 41 -11.26 -18.44 -24.39
CA ALA A 41 -11.65 -17.45 -23.39
C ALA A 41 -10.94 -16.12 -23.70
N THR A 42 -11.70 -15.16 -24.21
CA THR A 42 -11.25 -13.78 -24.39
C THR A 42 -10.88 -13.22 -23.03
N THR A 43 -9.62 -12.82 -22.87
CA THR A 43 -9.14 -12.08 -21.71
C THR A 43 -10.09 -10.91 -21.45
N PRO A 44 -10.65 -10.74 -20.24
CA PRO A 44 -11.50 -9.60 -19.96
C PRO A 44 -10.69 -8.34 -20.18
N THR A 45 -11.03 -7.61 -21.24
CA THR A 45 -10.44 -6.31 -21.52
C THR A 45 -11.03 -5.38 -20.47
N VAL A 46 -10.23 -5.01 -19.48
CA VAL A 46 -10.60 -3.96 -18.52
C VAL A 46 -10.85 -2.71 -19.35
N VAL A 47 -12.12 -2.37 -19.58
CA VAL A 47 -12.50 -1.13 -20.24
C VAL A 47 -12.22 -0.02 -19.24
N PRO A 48 -11.21 0.85 -19.45
CA PRO A 48 -11.01 1.97 -18.56
C PRO A 48 -12.26 2.84 -18.60
N PRO A 49 -12.71 3.39 -17.44
CA PRO A 49 -13.92 4.19 -17.40
C PRO A 49 -13.81 5.33 -18.41
N ALA A 50 -14.81 5.44 -19.28
CA ALA A 50 -14.89 6.45 -20.33
C ALA A 50 -15.20 7.82 -19.72
N GLY A 51 -14.15 8.49 -19.22
CA GLY A 51 -14.20 9.84 -18.69
C GLY A 51 -12.82 10.26 -18.19
N PRO A 52 -12.51 11.57 -18.11
CA PRO A 52 -11.26 12.02 -17.51
C PRO A 52 -11.22 11.56 -16.05
N ILE A 53 -10.33 10.63 -15.73
CA ILE A 53 -10.03 10.25 -14.35
C ILE A 53 -9.26 11.42 -13.74
N SER A 54 -9.97 12.33 -13.09
CA SER A 54 -9.34 13.39 -12.30
C SER A 54 -8.94 12.81 -10.94
N SER A 55 -7.70 12.35 -10.83
CA SER A 55 -7.10 12.02 -9.54
C SER A 55 -6.69 13.30 -8.82
N ARG A 56 -7.08 13.45 -7.56
CA ARG A 56 -6.58 14.54 -6.71
C ARG A 56 -5.18 14.20 -6.23
N VAL A 57 -4.23 15.10 -6.48
CA VAL A 57 -2.82 14.94 -6.13
C VAL A 57 -2.37 16.15 -5.33
N ALA A 58 -1.66 15.92 -4.23
CA ALA A 58 -1.00 16.96 -3.44
C ALA A 58 0.51 16.77 -3.51
N ILE A 59 1.25 17.87 -3.68
CA ILE A 59 2.71 17.89 -3.73
C ILE A 59 3.19 19.00 -2.81
N GLY A 60 4.17 18.68 -1.96
CA GLY A 60 4.74 19.62 -1.02
C GLY A 60 6.25 19.44 -0.94
N GLN A 61 6.94 20.55 -0.71
CA GLN A 61 8.37 20.55 -0.46
C GLN A 61 8.65 20.59 1.04
N ALA A 62 9.59 19.77 1.49
CA ALA A 62 10.25 19.86 2.79
C ALA A 62 11.75 19.89 2.57
N THR A 63 12.46 20.74 3.31
CA THR A 63 13.93 20.94 3.18
C THR A 63 14.73 20.17 4.24
N SER A 64 14.05 19.55 5.19
CA SER A 64 14.62 18.71 6.24
C SER A 64 13.58 17.70 6.72
N TYR A 65 14.02 16.72 7.52
CA TYR A 65 13.14 15.81 8.25
C TYR A 65 12.92 16.24 9.71
N GLU A 66 12.99 17.54 10.01
CA GLU A 66 12.64 18.03 11.34
C GLU A 66 11.17 17.68 11.64
N GLN A 67 10.93 17.10 12.83
CA GLN A 67 9.66 16.48 13.20
C GLN A 67 8.48 17.42 13.03
N THR A 68 8.57 18.66 13.53
CA THR A 68 7.48 19.64 13.48
C THR A 68 7.18 20.02 12.04
N ALA A 69 8.20 20.34 11.25
CA ALA A 69 8.08 20.71 9.85
C ALA A 69 7.48 19.58 9.00
N ILE A 70 7.92 18.33 9.21
CA ILE A 70 7.37 17.17 8.50
C ILE A 70 5.93 16.91 8.91
N ARG A 71 5.62 16.93 10.21
CA ARG A 71 4.24 16.76 10.70
C ARG A 71 3.29 17.76 10.06
N GLU A 72 3.65 19.04 10.06
CA GLU A 72 2.84 20.09 9.45
C GLU A 72 2.69 19.89 7.94
N LYS A 73 3.77 19.49 7.25
CA LYS A 73 3.73 19.21 5.82
C LYS A 73 2.86 18.02 5.47
N VAL A 74 2.97 16.92 6.22
CA VAL A 74 2.13 15.72 6.03
C VAL A 74 0.67 16.04 6.27
N ARG A 75 0.34 16.75 7.35
CA ARG A 75 -1.04 17.20 7.62
C ARG A 75 -1.58 18.05 6.48
N GLN A 76 -0.81 19.05 6.03
CA GLN A 76 -1.19 19.90 4.90
C GLN A 76 -1.48 19.07 3.64
N LEU A 77 -0.61 18.12 3.29
CA LEU A 77 -0.79 17.28 2.10
C LEU A 77 -2.01 16.36 2.20
N ILE A 78 -2.30 15.84 3.39
CA ILE A 78 -3.51 15.06 3.64
C ILE A 78 -4.75 15.95 3.49
N ASP A 79 -4.74 17.16 4.05
CA ASP A 79 -5.84 18.13 3.91
C ASP A 79 -6.07 18.52 2.44
N ASP A 80 -4.99 18.74 1.68
CA ASP A 80 -5.03 19.02 0.24
C ASP A 80 -5.60 17.85 -0.57
N LEU A 81 -5.40 16.61 -0.10
CA LEU A 81 -6.05 15.42 -0.64
C LEU A 81 -7.53 15.30 -0.22
N GLY A 82 -8.02 16.13 0.70
CA GLY A 82 -9.40 16.13 1.20
C GLY A 82 -9.59 15.48 2.57
N GLY A 83 -8.50 15.24 3.30
CA GLY A 83 -8.50 14.65 4.63
C GLY A 83 -8.68 13.13 4.64
N LEU A 84 -8.74 12.57 5.85
CA LEU A 84 -8.93 11.12 6.09
C LEU A 84 -10.32 10.75 6.59
N GLY A 85 -11.22 11.71 6.85
CA GLY A 85 -12.50 11.44 7.51
C GLY A 85 -13.49 10.58 6.71
N ASP A 86 -13.31 10.46 5.39
CA ASP A 86 -14.08 9.51 4.56
C ASP A 86 -13.50 8.08 4.61
N ILE A 87 -12.22 7.94 4.96
CA ILE A 87 -11.47 6.68 4.97
C ILE A 87 -11.42 6.07 6.38
N VAL A 88 -10.96 6.84 7.36
CA VAL A 88 -10.80 6.44 8.77
C VAL A 88 -12.04 6.85 9.55
N LYS A 89 -12.62 5.91 10.29
CA LYS A 89 -13.74 6.12 11.22
C LYS A 89 -13.26 5.99 12.67
N ALA A 90 -14.10 6.50 13.57
CA ALA A 90 -13.84 6.42 15.00
C ALA A 90 -13.74 4.96 15.45
N GLY A 91 -12.58 4.58 16.01
CA GLY A 91 -12.28 3.24 16.48
C GLY A 91 -11.66 2.31 15.43
N ASP A 92 -11.47 2.76 14.17
CA ASP A 92 -10.89 1.92 13.12
C ASP A 92 -9.47 1.49 13.48
N SER A 93 -9.15 0.24 13.18
CA SER A 93 -7.79 -0.28 13.16
C SER A 93 -7.09 0.10 11.84
N VAL A 94 -5.86 0.61 11.91
CA VAL A 94 -5.13 1.11 10.74
C VAL A 94 -3.76 0.43 10.62
N ALA A 95 -3.49 -0.24 9.51
CA ALA A 95 -2.14 -0.68 9.16
C ALA A 95 -1.46 0.32 8.22
N ILE A 96 -0.24 0.74 8.56
CA ILE A 96 0.62 1.58 7.74
C ILE A 96 1.82 0.75 7.28
N LYS A 97 1.81 0.33 6.02
CA LYS A 97 2.92 -0.35 5.35
C LYS A 97 3.99 0.66 4.99
N THR A 98 5.12 0.61 5.68
CA THR A 98 6.31 1.40 5.34
C THR A 98 7.15 0.69 4.26
N ASN A 99 8.29 1.26 3.85
CA ASN A 99 9.27 0.61 2.98
C ASN A 99 10.66 0.66 3.64
N LEU A 100 11.06 -0.44 4.29
CA LEU A 100 12.38 -0.62 4.92
C LEU A 100 13.17 -1.70 4.18
N THR A 101 13.98 -1.29 3.20
CA THR A 101 14.79 -2.22 2.40
C THR A 101 16.24 -2.26 2.86
N GLY A 102 16.90 -3.41 2.68
CA GLY A 102 18.35 -3.57 2.72
C GLY A 102 18.96 -3.87 4.10
N GLY A 103 18.16 -3.88 5.16
CA GLY A 103 18.62 -4.27 6.49
C GLY A 103 19.60 -3.31 7.16
N VAL A 104 20.04 -3.68 8.36
CA VAL A 104 20.96 -2.92 9.22
C VAL A 104 22.35 -2.72 8.61
N ASN A 105 22.76 -3.66 7.76
CA ASN A 105 24.07 -3.67 7.11
C ASN A 105 24.06 -2.92 5.76
N SER A 106 22.97 -2.25 5.41
CA SER A 106 22.91 -1.43 4.21
C SER A 106 23.94 -0.31 4.25
N GLY A 107 24.84 -0.34 3.26
CA GLY A 107 25.83 0.70 3.04
C GLY A 107 25.22 2.01 2.53
N LYS A 108 26.09 2.99 2.35
CA LYS A 108 25.72 4.27 1.74
C LYS A 108 25.48 4.11 0.24
N LEU A 109 24.44 4.75 -0.29
CA LEU A 109 24.19 4.87 -1.71
C LEU A 109 24.60 6.26 -2.17
N ALA A 110 25.58 6.36 -3.07
CA ALA A 110 26.15 7.64 -3.51
C ALA A 110 26.55 8.57 -2.35
N GLY A 111 27.12 8.00 -1.28
CA GLY A 111 27.57 8.74 -0.09
C GLY A 111 26.46 9.10 0.92
N LEU A 112 25.19 8.85 0.59
CA LEU A 112 24.04 9.10 1.46
C LEU A 112 23.70 7.86 2.29
N ALA A 113 23.28 8.05 3.54
CA ALA A 113 22.81 6.97 4.39
C ALA A 113 21.49 6.37 3.85
N PRO A 114 21.14 5.12 4.20
CA PRO A 114 19.86 4.51 3.82
C PRO A 114 18.65 5.38 4.16
N ILE A 115 18.64 6.01 5.33
CA ILE A 115 17.57 6.89 5.81
C ILE A 115 17.34 8.11 4.90
N ASP A 116 18.40 8.63 4.29
CA ASP A 116 18.34 9.76 3.36
C ASP A 116 17.99 9.31 1.94
N SER A 117 18.45 8.12 1.55
CA SER A 117 18.40 7.67 0.16
C SER A 117 17.18 6.83 -0.20
N PHE A 118 16.94 5.72 0.50
CA PHE A 118 15.95 4.72 0.04
C PHE A 118 15.01 4.18 1.11
N VAL A 119 15.28 4.39 2.39
CA VAL A 119 14.36 4.02 3.47
C VAL A 119 13.31 5.12 3.64
N THR A 120 12.07 4.72 3.91
CA THR A 120 11.01 5.68 4.26
C THR A 120 11.33 6.29 5.62
N HIS A 121 11.43 7.61 5.69
CA HIS A 121 11.82 8.30 6.91
C HIS A 121 10.74 8.14 8.00
N PRO A 122 11.10 7.80 9.26
CA PRO A 122 10.13 7.54 10.32
C PRO A 122 9.21 8.73 10.61
N GLU A 123 9.73 9.97 10.52
CA GLU A 123 8.91 11.17 10.73
C GLU A 123 7.76 11.34 9.71
N ILE A 124 7.89 10.80 8.49
CA ILE A 124 6.77 10.76 7.54
C ILE A 124 5.68 9.81 8.05
N VAL A 125 6.09 8.66 8.60
CA VAL A 125 5.18 7.67 9.17
C VAL A 125 4.54 8.20 10.45
N ARG A 126 5.30 8.89 11.32
CA ARG A 126 4.77 9.59 12.49
C ARG A 126 3.66 10.57 12.10
N GLY A 127 3.90 11.42 11.10
CA GLY A 127 2.88 12.35 10.61
C GLY A 127 1.60 11.67 10.11
N LEU A 128 1.74 10.50 9.47
CA LEU A 128 0.59 9.69 9.03
C LEU A 128 -0.17 9.06 10.22
N ILE A 129 0.55 8.56 11.22
CA ILE A 129 -0.02 8.01 12.45
C ILE A 129 -0.85 9.08 13.15
N GLU A 130 -0.26 10.25 13.40
CA GLU A 130 -0.93 11.37 14.07
C GLU A 130 -2.16 11.85 13.28
N ALA A 131 -2.08 11.88 11.94
CA ALA A 131 -3.22 12.23 11.10
C ALA A 131 -4.35 11.17 11.17
N ALA A 132 -4.01 9.88 11.21
CA ALA A 132 -4.99 8.81 11.38
C ALA A 132 -5.64 8.85 12.77
N GLN A 133 -4.87 9.09 13.83
CA GLN A 133 -5.37 9.29 15.20
C GLN A 133 -6.32 10.50 15.27
N ALA A 134 -5.94 11.63 14.66
CA ALA A 134 -6.80 12.82 14.59
C ALA A 134 -8.11 12.56 13.82
N ALA A 135 -8.10 11.62 12.86
CA ALA A 135 -9.30 11.18 12.15
C ALA A 135 -10.15 10.17 12.94
N GLY A 136 -9.66 9.68 14.08
CA GLY A 136 -10.38 8.80 14.99
C GLY A 136 -9.91 7.34 15.03
N ALA A 137 -8.77 7.00 14.42
CA ALA A 137 -8.22 5.64 14.50
C ALA A 137 -8.06 5.19 15.96
N GLY A 138 -8.48 3.96 16.26
CA GLY A 138 -8.40 3.35 17.59
C GLY A 138 -7.08 2.61 17.82
N GLU A 139 -6.65 1.81 16.84
CA GLU A 139 -5.41 1.04 16.89
C GLU A 139 -4.58 1.29 15.63
N ILE A 140 -3.26 1.37 15.77
CA ILE A 140 -2.37 1.61 14.64
C ILE A 140 -1.22 0.61 14.64
N PHE A 141 -1.01 0.01 13.48
CA PHE A 141 0.06 -0.95 13.22
C PHE A 141 1.01 -0.37 12.17
N ILE A 142 2.30 -0.38 12.45
CA ILE A 142 3.32 -0.15 11.43
C ILE A 142 3.79 -1.52 10.96
N VAL A 143 3.54 -1.82 9.70
CA VAL A 143 3.78 -3.15 9.14
C VAL A 143 4.88 -3.11 8.09
N GLU A 144 5.75 -4.11 8.09
CA GLU A 144 6.76 -4.36 7.06
C GLU A 144 7.21 -5.82 7.16
N ALA A 145 7.57 -6.43 6.05
CA ALA A 145 8.28 -7.69 6.06
C ALA A 145 9.78 -7.42 6.13
N VAL A 146 10.26 -7.07 7.33
CA VAL A 146 11.62 -6.54 7.55
C VAL A 146 12.70 -7.57 7.23
N TYR A 147 13.90 -7.09 6.87
CA TYR A 147 15.07 -7.95 6.73
C TYR A 147 15.43 -8.62 8.08
N GLU A 148 15.46 -7.80 9.13
CA GLU A 148 15.51 -8.22 10.52
C GLU A 148 14.87 -7.17 11.41
N TRP A 149 14.39 -7.55 12.60
CA TRP A 149 13.75 -6.62 13.55
C TRP A 149 14.63 -5.39 13.86
N ALA A 150 15.95 -5.57 13.90
CA ALA A 150 16.90 -4.49 14.13
C ALA A 150 16.80 -3.35 13.10
N SER A 151 16.23 -3.59 11.91
CA SER A 151 15.90 -2.53 10.94
C SER A 151 14.89 -1.52 11.51
N TYR A 152 13.88 -1.95 12.27
CA TYR A 152 12.96 -1.01 12.91
C TYR A 152 13.69 -0.10 13.89
N ARG A 153 14.53 -0.68 14.76
CA ARG A 153 15.34 0.09 15.71
C ARG A 153 16.29 1.06 15.00
N GLN A 154 17.10 0.56 14.07
CA GLN A 154 18.13 1.37 13.43
C GLN A 154 17.56 2.57 12.66
N TRP A 155 16.35 2.43 12.10
CA TRP A 155 15.72 3.46 11.31
C TRP A 155 14.71 4.31 12.08
N GLY A 156 14.69 4.23 13.41
CA GLY A 156 13.91 5.13 14.27
C GLY A 156 12.45 4.71 14.49
N TYR A 157 12.07 3.49 14.13
CA TYR A 157 10.68 3.04 14.16
C TYR A 157 10.22 2.54 15.54
N GLU A 158 11.12 2.02 16.37
CA GLU A 158 10.79 1.69 17.76
C GLU A 158 10.42 2.96 18.54
N GLU A 159 11.16 4.05 18.31
CA GLU A 159 10.96 5.35 18.94
C GLU A 159 9.64 6.01 18.53
N ILE A 160 9.27 5.96 17.25
CA ILE A 160 7.96 6.49 16.83
C ILE A 160 6.82 5.60 17.31
N ALA A 161 7.01 4.27 17.35
CA ALA A 161 6.00 3.34 17.84
C ALA A 161 5.70 3.61 19.33
N GLU A 162 6.74 3.72 20.16
CA GLU A 162 6.62 4.07 21.57
C GLU A 162 5.95 5.43 21.77
N ALA A 163 6.41 6.46 21.06
CA ALA A 163 5.90 7.82 21.22
C ALA A 163 4.44 8.00 20.75
N THR A 164 3.96 7.16 19.84
CA THR A 164 2.61 7.28 19.25
C THR A 164 1.64 6.21 19.74
N GLY A 165 2.12 5.17 20.41
CA GLY A 165 1.34 3.99 20.79
C GLY A 165 1.07 3.01 19.63
N ALA A 166 1.74 3.18 18.48
CA ALA A 166 1.60 2.25 17.37
C ALA A 166 2.34 0.93 17.65
N THR A 167 1.84 -0.17 17.10
CA THR A 167 2.45 -1.51 17.23
C THR A 167 3.25 -1.87 15.98
N LEU A 168 4.50 -2.31 16.15
CA LEU A 168 5.34 -2.81 15.05
C LEU A 168 5.02 -4.29 14.76
N ILE A 169 4.80 -4.64 13.50
CA ILE A 169 4.51 -6.01 13.06
C ILE A 169 5.46 -6.40 11.92
N ASP A 170 6.25 -7.45 12.14
CA ASP A 170 7.02 -8.11 11.08
C ASP A 170 6.11 -9.07 10.32
N LEU A 171 5.83 -8.76 9.06
CA LEU A 171 5.00 -9.59 8.19
C LEU A 171 5.66 -10.92 7.77
N ASN A 172 6.94 -11.13 8.12
CA ASN A 172 7.61 -12.43 7.97
C ASN A 172 7.40 -13.37 9.16
N ASP A 173 6.83 -12.90 10.25
CA ASP A 173 6.43 -13.71 11.41
C ASP A 173 4.91 -13.94 11.34
N VAL A 174 4.45 -15.08 11.85
CA VAL A 174 3.03 -15.37 12.03
C VAL A 174 2.43 -14.53 13.15
N LYS A 175 3.25 -14.07 14.11
CA LYS A 175 2.79 -13.29 15.25
C LYS A 175 2.10 -11.99 14.81
N PRO A 176 1.06 -11.56 15.56
CA PRO A 176 0.54 -12.15 16.79
C PRO A 176 -0.40 -13.36 16.58
N TYR A 177 -0.55 -13.82 15.34
CA TYR A 177 -1.42 -14.93 14.97
C TYR A 177 -0.72 -16.28 15.14
N LYS A 178 -1.52 -17.36 15.01
CA LYS A 178 -1.03 -18.74 15.12
C LYS A 178 -0.37 -19.23 13.83
N ASP A 179 -0.82 -18.73 12.69
CA ASP A 179 -0.36 -19.14 11.38
C ASP A 179 -0.58 -18.00 10.38
N PHE A 180 0.05 -18.11 9.22
CA PHE A 180 -0.28 -17.29 8.07
C PHE A 180 -1.65 -17.68 7.51
N ARG A 181 -2.19 -16.78 6.69
CA ARG A 181 -3.45 -16.96 5.98
C ARG A 181 -3.18 -16.99 4.49
N GLU A 182 -3.80 -17.93 3.80
CA GLU A 182 -3.81 -17.98 2.33
C GLU A 182 -5.11 -17.32 1.82
N ASP A 183 -4.97 -16.36 0.90
CA ASP A 183 -6.07 -15.65 0.26
C ASP A 183 -6.01 -15.83 -1.25
N SER A 184 -7.13 -16.22 -1.86
CA SER A 184 -7.24 -16.35 -3.31
C SER A 184 -7.24 -14.97 -3.98
N VAL A 185 -6.52 -14.86 -5.11
CA VAL A 185 -6.55 -13.67 -5.98
C VAL A 185 -7.88 -13.55 -6.74
N GLY A 186 -8.62 -14.66 -6.88
CA GLY A 186 -9.84 -14.74 -7.65
C GLY A 186 -9.60 -15.09 -9.13
N ALA A 187 -10.69 -15.12 -9.91
CA ALA A 187 -10.64 -15.49 -11.32
C ALA A 187 -9.81 -14.48 -12.14
N GLY A 188 -9.00 -14.98 -13.08
CA GLY A 188 -8.16 -14.14 -13.94
C GLY A 188 -6.82 -13.74 -13.33
N SER A 189 -6.35 -14.47 -12.30
CA SER A 189 -4.99 -14.36 -11.79
C SER A 189 -3.95 -14.46 -12.91
N PHE A 190 -2.92 -13.60 -12.87
CA PHE A 190 -1.87 -13.58 -13.89
C PHE A 190 -0.72 -14.55 -13.58
N VAL A 191 -0.04 -14.37 -12.45
CA VAL A 191 1.11 -15.22 -12.03
C VAL A 191 0.74 -16.14 -10.86
N TYR A 192 0.07 -15.61 -9.84
CA TYR A 192 -0.30 -16.33 -8.63
C TYR A 192 -1.81 -16.35 -8.47
N ASP A 193 -2.39 -17.53 -8.22
CA ASP A 193 -3.82 -17.72 -7.97
C ASP A 193 -4.22 -17.46 -6.50
N ARG A 194 -3.22 -17.39 -5.61
CA ARG A 194 -3.35 -17.10 -4.19
C ARG A 194 -2.07 -16.50 -3.62
N PHE A 195 -2.21 -15.84 -2.47
CA PHE A 195 -1.10 -15.33 -1.68
C PHE A 195 -1.24 -15.68 -0.21
N ILE A 196 -0.13 -16.04 0.42
CA ILE A 196 0.07 -16.15 1.85
C ILE A 196 0.40 -14.78 2.46
N PHE A 197 -0.29 -14.41 3.53
CA PHE A 197 -0.13 -13.16 4.27
C PHE A 197 -0.09 -13.38 5.78
N ASN A 198 0.56 -12.46 6.51
CA ASN A 198 0.23 -12.26 7.92
C ASN A 198 -1.22 -11.76 8.02
N PRO A 199 -2.10 -12.38 8.84
CA PRO A 199 -3.52 -12.04 8.88
C PRO A 199 -3.82 -10.56 9.20
N ILE A 200 -2.89 -9.82 9.81
CA ILE A 200 -3.06 -8.38 10.10
C ILE A 200 -3.47 -7.57 8.87
N ILE A 201 -3.02 -7.94 7.67
CA ILE A 201 -3.32 -7.21 6.43
C ILE A 201 -4.80 -7.33 6.05
N ASN A 202 -5.47 -8.40 6.49
CA ASN A 202 -6.88 -8.65 6.24
C ASN A 202 -7.78 -8.16 7.37
N ASP A 203 -7.27 -8.12 8.60
CA ASP A 203 -8.07 -7.86 9.80
C ASP A 203 -8.19 -6.38 10.15
N VAL A 204 -7.41 -5.49 9.49
CA VAL A 204 -7.52 -4.04 9.71
C VAL A 204 -8.63 -3.38 8.90
N ASP A 205 -9.25 -2.35 9.46
CA ASP A 205 -10.30 -1.57 8.80
C ASP A 205 -9.76 -0.66 7.69
N VAL A 206 -8.54 -0.16 7.88
CA VAL A 206 -7.86 0.74 6.95
C VAL A 206 -6.43 0.28 6.71
N PHE A 207 -6.05 0.17 5.45
CA PHE A 207 -4.68 -0.10 5.02
C PHE A 207 -4.12 1.11 4.26
N MET A 208 -2.96 1.61 4.68
CA MET A 208 -2.21 2.68 4.04
C MET A 208 -0.81 2.17 3.68
N SER A 209 -0.32 2.49 2.48
CA SER A 209 1.08 2.20 2.11
C SER A 209 1.82 3.47 1.76
N VAL A 210 2.97 3.67 2.40
CA VAL A 210 3.85 4.82 2.23
C VAL A 210 5.24 4.33 1.87
N SER A 211 5.83 4.96 0.85
CA SER A 211 7.16 4.61 0.38
C SER A 211 7.92 5.84 -0.08
N LYS A 212 9.22 5.88 0.19
CA LYS A 212 10.13 6.81 -0.49
C LYS A 212 10.21 6.48 -1.98
N MET A 213 9.96 7.47 -2.84
CA MET A 213 10.23 7.36 -4.27
C MET A 213 11.74 7.23 -4.50
N LYS A 214 12.13 6.21 -5.26
CA LYS A 214 13.54 5.91 -5.56
C LYS A 214 13.66 5.07 -6.82
N ASN A 215 14.85 5.10 -7.44
CA ASN A 215 15.17 4.17 -8.51
C ASN A 215 15.25 2.73 -7.98
N HIS A 216 14.76 1.79 -8.76
CA HIS A 216 14.81 0.36 -8.48
C HIS A 216 15.47 -0.35 -9.65
N TYR A 217 16.44 -1.22 -9.37
CA TYR A 217 17.26 -1.85 -10.42
C TYR A 217 16.45 -2.66 -11.45
N LEU A 218 15.37 -3.32 -11.02
CA LEU A 218 14.50 -4.13 -11.89
C LEU A 218 13.21 -3.41 -12.33
N ALA A 219 12.39 -2.96 -11.38
CA ALA A 219 11.10 -2.32 -11.65
C ALA A 219 11.17 -0.83 -12.09
N GLY A 220 12.38 -0.30 -12.36
CA GLY A 220 12.63 1.11 -12.69
C GLY A 220 12.49 2.06 -11.50
N VAL A 221 11.30 2.13 -10.88
CA VAL A 221 10.97 3.03 -9.77
C VAL A 221 10.23 2.29 -8.65
N THR A 222 10.52 2.66 -7.40
CA THR A 222 9.70 2.28 -6.25
C THR A 222 8.67 3.37 -5.95
N HIS A 223 7.41 2.95 -5.88
CA HIS A 223 6.29 3.72 -5.34
C HIS A 223 5.40 2.82 -4.47
N THR A 224 4.31 3.38 -3.95
CA THR A 224 3.37 2.70 -3.04
C THR A 224 2.80 1.39 -3.61
N MET A 225 2.57 1.28 -4.93
CA MET A 225 2.10 0.02 -5.53
C MET A 225 3.18 -1.07 -5.49
N LYS A 226 4.44 -0.72 -5.83
CA LYS A 226 5.58 -1.65 -5.71
C LYS A 226 5.84 -2.02 -4.25
N ASN A 227 5.54 -1.15 -3.29
CA ASN A 227 5.69 -1.46 -1.88
C ASN A 227 4.82 -2.64 -1.42
N LEU A 228 3.70 -2.90 -2.11
CA LEU A 228 2.79 -4.01 -1.78
C LEU A 228 3.42 -5.40 -2.02
N TYR A 229 4.47 -5.50 -2.84
CA TYR A 229 5.24 -6.74 -2.98
C TYR A 229 5.84 -7.22 -1.65
N GLY A 230 6.07 -6.30 -0.71
CA GLY A 230 6.59 -6.61 0.62
C GLY A 230 5.52 -7.06 1.62
N LEU A 231 4.26 -7.28 1.21
CA LEU A 231 3.21 -7.74 2.13
C LEU A 231 3.31 -9.24 2.46
N VAL A 232 3.89 -10.02 1.55
CA VAL A 232 4.02 -11.46 1.74
C VAL A 232 5.29 -11.81 2.54
N PRO A 233 5.26 -12.84 3.41
CA PRO A 233 6.45 -13.34 4.08
C PRO A 233 7.44 -13.87 3.04
N TYR A 234 8.69 -13.39 3.04
CA TYR A 234 9.61 -13.72 1.93
C TYR A 234 9.91 -15.21 1.85
N ARG A 235 9.86 -15.94 2.97
CA ARG A 235 10.22 -17.37 3.07
C ARG A 235 9.32 -18.28 2.23
N GLU A 236 8.07 -17.87 2.03
CA GLU A 236 7.06 -18.59 1.25
C GLU A 236 7.21 -18.38 -0.27
N TYR A 237 8.08 -17.45 -0.70
CA TYR A 237 8.23 -17.08 -2.11
C TYR A 237 9.71 -17.08 -2.53
N ARG A 238 10.39 -18.20 -2.30
CA ARG A 238 11.82 -18.35 -2.61
C ARG A 238 12.08 -19.51 -3.54
N LEU A 239 12.82 -19.23 -4.61
CA LEU A 239 13.37 -20.24 -5.50
C LEU A 239 14.40 -21.11 -4.78
N ASN A 240 15.18 -20.54 -3.86
CA ASN A 240 16.20 -21.27 -3.09
C ASN A 240 16.05 -21.00 -1.58
N GLY A 241 16.34 -22.03 -0.76
CA GLY A 241 16.27 -21.91 0.70
C GLY A 241 17.23 -20.88 1.32
N THR A 242 18.24 -20.44 0.57
CA THR A 242 19.19 -19.39 0.98
C THR A 242 18.77 -17.99 0.58
N ASP A 243 17.74 -17.82 -0.25
CA ASP A 243 17.30 -16.51 -0.68
C ASP A 243 16.75 -15.72 0.52
N GLN A 244 17.12 -14.43 0.60
CA GLN A 244 16.70 -13.50 1.64
C GLN A 244 15.69 -12.46 1.12
N TYR A 245 15.07 -12.75 -0.03
CA TYR A 245 14.10 -11.92 -0.71
C TYR A 245 13.11 -12.83 -1.46
N ARG A 246 12.05 -12.23 -2.01
CA ARG A 246 10.96 -12.94 -2.72
C ARG A 246 11.39 -13.37 -4.12
N SER A 247 12.42 -14.20 -4.25
CA SER A 247 13.02 -14.56 -5.54
C SER A 247 12.03 -15.20 -6.51
N GLU A 248 10.98 -15.89 -6.06
CA GLU A 248 9.94 -16.42 -6.95
C GLU A 248 9.17 -15.33 -7.71
N PHE A 249 9.02 -14.14 -7.13
CA PHE A 249 8.40 -13.02 -7.81
C PHE A 249 9.24 -12.53 -9.00
N HIS A 250 10.52 -12.85 -9.03
CA HIS A 250 11.41 -12.59 -10.16
C HIS A 250 11.39 -13.71 -11.20
N GLY A 251 10.85 -14.89 -10.86
CA GLY A 251 10.83 -16.06 -11.73
C GLY A 251 12.20 -16.67 -11.98
N VAL A 252 12.25 -17.66 -12.86
CA VAL A 252 13.48 -18.34 -13.28
C VAL A 252 13.97 -17.81 -14.62
N GLY A 253 15.29 -17.84 -14.85
CA GLY A 253 15.86 -17.45 -16.14
C GLY A 253 15.54 -16.00 -16.52
N ASP A 254 14.84 -15.80 -17.64
CA ASP A 254 14.46 -14.50 -18.20
C ASP A 254 13.03 -14.05 -17.83
N GLU A 255 12.33 -14.82 -16.99
CA GLU A 255 10.94 -14.54 -16.56
C GLU A 255 10.79 -13.22 -15.78
N THR A 256 11.86 -12.64 -15.26
CA THR A 256 11.77 -11.40 -14.48
C THR A 256 11.09 -10.27 -15.26
N ARG A 257 11.29 -10.21 -16.59
CA ARG A 257 10.69 -9.20 -17.47
C ARG A 257 9.20 -9.42 -17.73
N SER A 258 8.70 -10.65 -17.55
CA SER A 258 7.28 -10.98 -17.73
C SER A 258 6.51 -11.02 -16.41
N ARG A 259 7.20 -11.15 -15.27
CA ARG A 259 6.61 -11.19 -13.93
C ARG A 259 6.60 -9.84 -13.21
N LEU A 260 7.60 -9.00 -13.44
CA LEU A 260 7.68 -7.66 -12.88
C LEU A 260 7.39 -6.61 -13.97
N PRO A 261 6.61 -5.56 -13.66
CA PRO A 261 6.43 -4.43 -14.55
C PRO A 261 7.74 -3.67 -14.79
#